data_AF-A0A4V1RV02-F1
#
_entry.id   AF-A0A4V1RV02-F1
#
_cell.length_a   1.000
_cell.length_b   1.000
_cell.length_c   1.000
_cell.angle_alpha   90.00
_cell.angle_beta   90.00
_cell.angle_gamma   90.00
#
_symmetry.space_group_name_H-M   'P 1'
#
loop_
_entity.id
_entity.type
_entity.pdbx_description
1 polymer ?
#
loop_
_entity_poly.entity_id
_entity_poly.type
_entity_poly.pdbx_seq_one_letter_code
_entity_poly.pdbx_strand_id
1 'polypeptide(L)'
;MPPKPPRIPPRPPTRPRRTRITGSPRRRPPPGPSRPRRPNDGRIVSLPRIRTDFWVAAYIRRLEVEGVVAVLRRRGSPESGAVMIKVDRLDGTAALLGPAPQSEAAEDGLRAFVPVHRDPAIDAGAAEDRLKREIGFDPDLWIVEVEDRAGRAFL
;
A
#
# COMPACT_ATOMS: atom_id res chain seq x y z
N MET A 1 -26.45 2.12 -57.23
CA MET A 1 -27.23 3.37 -56.99
C MET A 1 -26.75 3.98 -55.68
N PRO A 2 -26.15 5.18 -55.68
CA PRO A 2 -25.67 5.83 -54.45
C PRO A 2 -26.84 6.39 -53.62
N PRO A 3 -26.78 6.36 -52.28
CA PRO A 3 -27.84 6.88 -51.42
C PRO A 3 -27.94 8.41 -51.48
N LYS A 4 -29.18 8.89 -51.50
CA LYS A 4 -29.58 10.30 -51.64
C LYS A 4 -29.14 11.12 -50.41
N PRO A 5 -28.53 12.31 -50.59
CA PRO A 5 -28.10 13.14 -49.47
C PRO A 5 -29.30 13.71 -48.68
N PRO A 6 -29.16 13.91 -47.35
CA PRO A 6 -30.26 14.32 -46.48
C PRO A 6 -30.69 15.78 -46.71
N ARG A 7 -32.00 16.02 -46.63
CA ARG A 7 -32.63 17.36 -46.74
C ARG A 7 -32.36 18.19 -45.49
N ILE A 8 -31.79 19.37 -45.67
CA ILE A 8 -31.59 20.39 -44.62
C ILE A 8 -32.93 21.12 -44.38
N PRO A 9 -33.43 21.22 -43.13
CA PRO A 9 -34.63 22.01 -42.83
C PRO A 9 -34.34 23.53 -42.85
N PRO A 10 -35.32 24.38 -43.21
CA PRO A 10 -35.13 25.82 -43.32
C PRO A 10 -34.92 26.48 -41.95
N ARG A 11 -34.14 27.57 -41.94
CA ARG A 11 -33.83 28.36 -40.74
C ARG A 11 -35.09 29.00 -40.12
N PRO A 12 -35.21 29.07 -38.79
CA PRO A 12 -36.33 29.72 -38.12
C PRO A 12 -36.27 31.26 -38.23
N PRO A 13 -37.42 31.96 -38.17
CA PRO A 13 -37.49 33.41 -38.33
C PRO A 13 -36.90 34.19 -37.14
N THR A 14 -36.33 35.35 -37.44
CA THR A 14 -35.75 36.31 -36.50
C THR A 14 -36.81 36.88 -35.54
N ARG A 15 -36.53 36.79 -34.23
CA ARG A 15 -37.41 37.27 -33.16
C ARG A 15 -37.33 38.80 -33.01
N PRO A 16 -38.45 39.52 -32.80
CA PRO A 16 -38.43 40.97 -32.68
C PRO A 16 -37.78 41.47 -31.38
N ARG A 17 -37.16 42.65 -31.47
CA ARG A 17 -36.50 43.39 -30.39
C ARG A 17 -37.47 43.67 -29.24
N ARG A 18 -37.07 43.29 -28.02
CA ARG A 18 -37.80 43.63 -26.78
C ARG A 18 -37.41 45.02 -26.29
N THR A 19 -38.41 45.87 -26.13
CA THR A 19 -38.34 47.21 -25.56
C THR A 19 -37.86 47.16 -24.10
N ARG A 20 -36.99 48.10 -23.76
CA ARG A 20 -36.38 48.34 -22.45
C ARG A 20 -37.46 48.84 -21.49
N ILE A 21 -37.71 48.14 -20.38
CA ILE A 21 -38.53 48.64 -19.27
C ILE A 21 -37.62 48.80 -18.04
N THR A 22 -37.84 49.92 -17.39
CA THR A 22 -37.09 50.62 -16.34
C THR A 22 -36.78 49.79 -15.10
N GLY A 23 -35.65 50.13 -14.46
CA GLY A 23 -35.07 49.47 -13.31
C GLY A 23 -35.88 49.56 -12.03
N SER A 24 -35.82 48.49 -11.25
CA SER A 24 -36.06 48.47 -9.81
C SER A 24 -34.79 47.91 -9.14
N PRO A 25 -34.25 48.54 -8.09
CA PRO A 25 -32.99 48.10 -7.49
C PRO A 25 -33.20 46.75 -6.78
N ARG A 26 -32.57 45.70 -7.31
CA ARG A 26 -32.46 44.40 -6.64
C ARG A 26 -31.67 44.60 -5.35
N ARG A 27 -32.34 44.53 -4.20
CA ARG A 27 -31.68 44.36 -2.90
C ARG A 27 -30.82 43.10 -2.96
N ARG A 28 -29.53 43.22 -2.62
CA ARG A 28 -28.66 42.06 -2.43
C ARG A 28 -29.26 41.17 -1.34
N PRO A 29 -29.41 39.86 -1.54
CA PRO A 29 -29.71 38.96 -0.43
C PRO A 29 -28.56 39.03 0.59
N PRO A 30 -28.86 38.90 1.90
CA PRO A 30 -27.82 38.84 2.92
C PRO A 30 -26.86 37.68 2.63
N PRO A 31 -25.57 37.77 3.02
CA PRO A 31 -24.67 36.63 2.92
C PRO A 31 -25.28 35.46 3.69
N GLY A 32 -25.51 34.34 3.00
CA GLY A 32 -25.92 33.10 3.64
C GLY A 32 -24.89 32.70 4.70
N PRO A 33 -25.29 31.88 5.70
CA PRO A 33 -24.38 31.47 6.76
C PRO A 33 -23.10 30.91 6.15
N SER A 34 -21.95 31.39 6.64
CA SER A 34 -20.64 30.89 6.24
C SER A 34 -20.67 29.38 6.36
N ARG A 35 -20.51 28.69 5.23
CA ARG A 35 -20.42 27.23 5.17
C ARG A 35 -19.40 26.82 6.24
N PRO A 36 -19.72 25.89 7.15
CA PRO A 36 -18.73 25.44 8.13
C PRO A 36 -17.50 24.98 7.35
N ARG A 37 -16.32 25.49 7.74
CA ARG A 37 -15.05 24.97 7.22
C ARG A 37 -15.11 23.46 7.45
N ARG A 38 -15.00 22.67 6.38
CA ARG A 38 -14.87 21.22 6.51
C ARG A 38 -13.73 20.97 7.51
N PRO A 39 -13.92 20.16 8.56
CA PRO A 39 -12.79 19.70 9.35
C PRO A 39 -11.79 19.09 8.36
N ASN A 40 -10.53 19.50 8.49
CA ASN A 40 -9.41 19.09 7.65
C ASN A 40 -9.54 17.60 7.28
N ASP A 41 -9.89 17.32 6.02
CA ASP A 41 -10.01 15.95 5.51
C ASP A 41 -8.69 15.26 5.81
N GLY A 42 -8.74 14.25 6.69
CA GLY A 42 -7.58 13.65 7.34
C GLY A 42 -6.49 13.31 6.35
N ARG A 43 -5.48 14.20 6.23
CA ARG A 43 -4.23 13.87 5.58
C ARG A 43 -3.66 12.72 6.39
N ILE A 44 -3.78 11.51 5.86
CA ILE A 44 -2.98 10.36 6.29
C ILE A 44 -1.54 10.87 6.13
N VAL A 45 -0.90 11.19 7.24
CA VAL A 45 0.51 11.58 7.25
C VAL A 45 1.25 10.27 7.03
N SER A 46 1.60 9.96 5.78
CA SER A 46 2.46 8.82 5.49
C SER A 46 3.78 9.04 6.23
N LEU A 47 4.05 8.21 7.23
CA LEU A 47 5.29 8.31 7.99
C LEU A 47 6.44 7.89 7.07
N PRO A 48 7.59 8.59 7.12
CA PRO A 48 8.77 8.18 6.36
C PRO A 48 9.13 6.72 6.69
N ARG A 49 9.34 5.91 5.65
CA ARG A 49 9.71 4.50 5.83
C ARG A 49 11.03 4.40 6.60
N ILE A 50 11.02 3.63 7.68
CA ILE A 50 12.22 3.33 8.48
C ILE A 50 13.21 2.55 7.62
N ARG A 51 14.51 2.88 7.73
CA ARG A 51 15.60 2.15 7.06
C ARG A 51 15.57 0.66 7.43
N THR A 52 15.88 -0.19 6.46
CA THR A 52 15.82 -1.64 6.62
C THR A 52 16.75 -2.15 7.73
N ASP A 53 17.98 -1.65 7.80
CA ASP A 53 18.96 -2.04 8.82
C ASP A 53 18.46 -1.77 10.25
N PHE A 54 17.87 -0.60 10.47
CA PHE A 54 17.29 -0.22 11.76
C PHE A 54 16.07 -1.08 12.10
N TRP A 55 15.18 -1.31 11.13
CA TRP A 55 14.01 -2.15 11.33
C TRP A 55 14.40 -3.59 11.72
N VAL A 56 15.37 -4.19 11.01
CA VAL A 56 15.85 -5.55 11.29
C VAL A 56 16.50 -5.64 12.67
N ALA A 57 17.32 -4.65 13.05
CA ALA A 57 17.92 -4.61 14.38
C ALA A 57 16.87 -4.51 15.49
N ALA A 58 15.86 -3.66 15.32
CA ALA A 58 14.75 -3.52 16.26
C ALA A 58 13.92 -4.81 16.37
N TYR A 59 13.66 -5.47 15.24
CA TYR A 59 12.92 -6.72 15.18
C TYR A 59 13.64 -7.86 15.93
N ILE A 60 14.93 -8.06 15.68
CA ILE A 60 15.74 -9.06 16.41
C ILE A 60 15.75 -8.73 17.90
N ARG A 61 15.95 -7.46 18.26
CA ARG A 61 15.95 -7.04 19.67
C ARG A 61 14.61 -7.31 20.37
N ARG A 62 13.49 -7.11 19.69
CA ARG A 62 12.15 -7.46 20.20
C ARG A 62 12.03 -8.96 20.47
N LEU A 63 12.48 -9.80 19.53
CA LEU A 63 12.46 -11.26 19.68
C LEU A 63 13.32 -11.73 20.85
N GLU A 64 14.51 -11.14 21.04
CA GLU A 64 15.37 -11.43 22.19
C GLU A 64 14.66 -11.12 23.53
N VAL A 65 13.91 -10.02 23.61
CA VAL A 65 13.13 -9.66 24.80
C VAL A 65 12.01 -10.67 25.07
N GLU A 66 11.42 -11.24 24.02
CA GLU A 66 10.43 -12.33 24.10
C GLU A 66 11.06 -13.71 24.37
N GLY A 67 12.39 -13.80 24.48
CA GLY A 67 13.11 -15.07 24.68
C GLY A 67 13.12 -15.97 23.44
N VAL A 68 12.90 -15.40 22.26
CA VAL A 68 12.85 -16.11 20.97
C VAL A 68 14.19 -15.97 20.27
N VAL A 69 14.71 -17.08 19.74
CA VAL A 69 15.96 -17.07 18.96
C VAL A 69 15.68 -16.48 17.59
N ALA A 70 16.45 -15.45 17.24
CA ALA A 70 16.38 -14.79 15.95
C ALA A 70 17.78 -14.52 15.41
N VAL A 71 18.02 -14.88 14.15
CA VAL A 71 19.34 -14.78 13.51
C VAL A 71 19.23 -14.03 12.18
N LEU A 72 20.13 -13.07 11.99
CA LEU A 72 20.32 -12.42 10.70
C LEU A 72 21.14 -13.32 9.77
N ARG A 73 20.45 -14.02 8.86
CA ARG A 73 21.06 -14.94 7.89
C ARG A 73 21.70 -14.23 6.71
N ARG A 74 21.10 -13.12 6.26
CA ARG A 74 21.61 -12.34 5.13
C ARG A 74 21.33 -10.84 5.32
N ARG A 75 22.36 -10.02 5.07
CA ARG A 75 22.25 -8.57 4.92
C ARG A 75 22.13 -8.19 3.45
N GLY A 76 21.23 -7.26 3.16
CA GLY A 76 21.08 -6.62 1.87
C GLY A 76 21.25 -5.10 1.98
N SER A 77 20.55 -4.33 1.14
CA SER A 77 20.64 -2.87 1.15
C SER A 77 20.15 -2.27 2.48
N PRO A 78 20.97 -1.49 3.22
CA PRO A 78 20.60 -0.94 4.52
C PRO A 78 19.41 0.02 4.48
N GLU A 79 19.27 0.79 3.41
CA GLU A 79 18.28 1.87 3.35
C GLU A 79 16.90 1.36 2.95
N SER A 80 16.83 0.43 2.00
CA SER A 80 15.57 0.09 1.33
C SER A 80 15.36 -1.41 1.05
N GLY A 81 16.32 -2.29 1.40
CA GLY A 81 16.24 -3.71 1.06
C GLY A 81 14.92 -4.38 1.47
N ALA A 82 14.43 -5.32 0.65
CA ALA A 82 13.32 -6.18 1.01
C ALA A 82 13.73 -7.06 2.20
N VAL A 83 12.77 -7.47 3.03
CA VAL A 83 13.02 -8.36 4.16
C VAL A 83 12.15 -9.58 4.00
N MET A 84 12.77 -10.76 4.03
CA MET A 84 12.10 -12.03 4.21
C MET A 84 12.37 -12.58 5.59
N ILE A 85 11.35 -13.20 6.17
CA ILE A 85 11.43 -13.84 7.49
C ILE A 85 11.12 -15.30 7.30
N LYS A 86 12.06 -16.16 7.73
CA LYS A 86 11.83 -17.61 7.87
C LYS A 86 11.51 -17.89 9.32
N VAL A 87 10.36 -18.48 9.60
CA VAL A 87 10.04 -19.02 10.92
C VAL A 87 10.25 -20.52 10.88
N ASP A 88 11.33 -21.00 11.51
CA ASP A 88 11.59 -22.42 11.72
C ASP A 88 10.77 -22.92 12.91
N ARG A 89 9.95 -23.95 12.68
CA ARG A 89 9.06 -24.52 13.70
C ARG A 89 9.73 -25.60 14.54
N LEU A 90 10.99 -25.91 14.26
CA LEU A 90 11.80 -26.93 14.94
C LEU A 90 11.21 -28.35 14.85
N ASP A 91 10.38 -28.58 13.83
CA ASP A 91 9.73 -29.87 13.52
C ASP A 91 10.00 -30.32 12.07
N GLY A 92 10.97 -29.68 11.39
CA GLY A 92 11.28 -29.91 9.98
C GLY A 92 10.44 -29.08 9.02
N THR A 93 9.53 -28.24 9.52
CA THR A 93 8.74 -27.31 8.71
C THR A 93 9.08 -25.85 9.00
N ALA A 94 8.80 -24.98 8.03
CA ALA A 94 9.01 -23.55 8.14
C ALA A 94 7.91 -22.73 7.47
N ALA A 95 7.63 -21.56 8.03
CA ALA A 95 6.82 -20.53 7.39
C ALA A 95 7.74 -19.47 6.76
N LEU A 96 7.34 -18.93 5.60
CA LEU A 96 8.06 -17.84 4.94
C LEU A 96 7.15 -16.64 4.80
N LEU A 97 7.62 -15.50 5.28
CA LEU A 97 6.94 -14.22 5.17
C LEU A 97 7.78 -13.29 4.31
N GLY A 98 7.13 -12.64 3.34
CA GLY A 98 7.73 -11.64 2.46
C GLY A 98 7.03 -10.30 2.59
N PRO A 99 7.56 -9.24 1.94
CA PRO A 99 6.93 -7.93 1.96
C PRO A 99 5.53 -8.00 1.37
N ALA A 100 4.55 -7.41 2.06
CA ALA A 100 3.19 -7.32 1.55
C ALA A 100 3.15 -6.52 0.22
N PRO A 101 2.34 -6.93 -0.76
CA PRO A 101 2.06 -6.11 -1.93
C PRO A 101 1.55 -4.72 -1.53
N GLN A 102 1.83 -3.70 -2.33
CA GLN A 102 1.42 -2.33 -2.02
C GLN A 102 -0.10 -2.16 -1.87
N SER A 103 -0.90 -3.03 -2.50
CA SER A 103 -2.36 -3.07 -2.34
C SER A 103 -2.83 -3.59 -0.97
N GLU A 104 -1.98 -4.31 -0.26
CA GLU A 104 -2.26 -4.90 1.06
C GLU A 104 -1.49 -4.20 2.19
N ALA A 105 -0.49 -3.38 1.85
CA ALA A 105 0.25 -2.57 2.81
C ALA A 105 -0.65 -1.44 3.36
N ALA A 106 -0.60 -1.23 4.67
CA ALA A 106 -1.30 -0.11 5.31
C ALA A 106 -0.78 1.24 4.77
N GLU A 107 -1.67 2.23 4.70
CA GLU A 107 -1.34 3.59 4.22
C GLU A 107 -0.41 4.37 5.20
N ASP A 108 -0.08 3.76 6.34
CA ASP A 108 0.77 4.35 7.39
C ASP A 108 2.27 4.35 7.06
N GLY A 109 2.68 3.67 5.98
CA GLY A 109 4.08 3.60 5.54
C GLY A 109 4.91 2.55 6.28
N LEU A 110 4.29 1.74 7.15
CA LEU A 110 4.95 0.66 7.87
C LEU A 110 5.20 -0.56 6.97
N ARG A 111 6.22 -1.34 7.32
CA ARG A 111 6.55 -2.57 6.60
C ARG A 111 5.60 -3.68 7.05
N ALA A 112 4.71 -4.09 6.16
CA ALA A 112 3.83 -5.25 6.35
C ALA A 112 4.42 -6.51 5.71
N PHE A 113 4.07 -7.67 6.24
CA PHE A 113 4.52 -8.97 5.76
C PHE A 113 3.35 -9.93 5.58
N VAL A 114 3.45 -10.79 4.56
CA VAL A 114 2.45 -11.81 4.23
C VAL A 114 3.11 -13.16 3.95
N PRO A 115 2.40 -14.29 4.16
CA PRO A 115 2.85 -15.59 3.72
C PRO A 115 3.13 -15.62 2.21
N VAL A 116 4.27 -16.19 1.81
CA VAL A 116 4.64 -16.36 0.38
C VAL A 116 4.21 -17.70 -0.19
N HIS A 117 3.48 -18.49 0.60
CA HIS A 117 2.90 -19.77 0.25
C HIS A 117 1.55 -19.92 0.97
N ARG A 118 0.72 -20.90 0.55
CA ARG A 118 -0.67 -21.03 1.01
C ARG A 118 -0.81 -21.80 2.31
N ASP A 119 0.06 -22.78 2.53
CA ASP A 119 -0.02 -23.66 3.68
C ASP A 119 0.49 -22.94 4.94
N PRO A 120 0.08 -23.34 6.16
CA PRO A 120 0.59 -22.72 7.38
C PRO A 120 2.11 -22.86 7.54
N ALA A 121 2.68 -23.94 7.01
CA ALA A 121 4.11 -24.21 6.93
C ALA A 121 4.39 -25.14 5.75
N ILE A 122 5.62 -25.10 5.25
CA ILE A 122 6.14 -25.99 4.22
C ILE A 122 7.36 -26.74 4.75
N ASP A 123 7.81 -27.78 4.03
CA ASP A 123 9.09 -28.42 4.32
C ASP A 123 10.24 -27.40 4.40
N ALA A 124 11.11 -27.54 5.40
CA ALA A 124 12.21 -26.60 5.63
C ALA A 124 13.19 -26.54 4.44
N GLY A 125 13.44 -27.67 3.77
CA GLY A 125 14.25 -27.70 2.55
C GLY A 125 13.59 -26.95 1.40
N ALA A 126 12.28 -27.12 1.22
CA ALA A 126 11.51 -26.35 0.25
C ALA A 126 11.52 -24.83 0.55
N ALA A 127 11.50 -24.45 1.82
CA ALA A 127 11.65 -23.06 2.25
C ALA A 127 13.03 -22.50 1.88
N GLU A 128 14.11 -23.23 2.15
CA GLU A 128 15.47 -22.83 1.77
C GLU A 128 15.64 -22.68 0.25
N ASP A 129 15.07 -23.60 -0.54
CA ASP A 129 15.13 -23.50 -1.99
C ASP A 129 14.35 -22.30 -2.53
N ARG A 130 13.25 -21.92 -1.88
CA ARG A 130 12.53 -20.69 -2.20
C ARG A 130 13.38 -19.46 -1.87
N LEU A 131 14.00 -19.41 -0.68
CA LEU A 131 14.90 -18.31 -0.31
C LEU A 131 16.07 -18.16 -1.28
N LYS A 132 16.69 -19.26 -1.73
CA LYS A 132 17.75 -19.20 -2.75
C LYS A 132 17.30 -18.56 -4.05
N ARG A 133 16.07 -18.86 -4.51
CA ARG A 133 15.50 -18.24 -5.71
C ARG A 133 15.31 -16.74 -5.51
N GLU A 134 14.75 -16.34 -4.37
CA GLU A 134 14.51 -14.93 -4.04
C GLU A 134 15.82 -14.14 -3.93
N ILE A 135 16.89 -14.72 -3.37
CA ILE A 135 18.23 -14.12 -3.38
C ILE A 135 18.75 -13.92 -4.82
N GLY A 136 18.45 -14.86 -5.73
CA GLY A 136 18.81 -14.74 -7.13
C GLY A 136 18.05 -13.64 -7.87
N PHE A 137 16.81 -13.34 -7.45
CA PHE A 137 16.00 -12.26 -8.00
C PHE A 137 16.33 -10.89 -7.42
N ASP A 138 16.54 -10.82 -6.10
CA ASP A 138 16.85 -9.60 -5.36
C ASP A 138 18.14 -9.78 -4.53
N PRO A 139 19.31 -9.33 -5.04
CA PRO A 139 20.57 -9.43 -4.30
C PRO A 139 20.60 -8.54 -3.04
N ASP A 140 19.72 -7.53 -2.96
CA ASP A 140 19.57 -6.62 -1.82
C ASP A 140 18.59 -7.13 -0.74
N LEU A 141 18.15 -8.40 -0.87
CA LEU A 141 17.27 -9.05 0.08
C LEU A 141 17.95 -9.31 1.44
N TRP A 142 17.22 -8.96 2.51
CA TRP A 142 17.52 -9.34 3.88
C TRP A 142 16.78 -10.63 4.25
N ILE A 143 17.43 -11.48 5.03
CA ILE A 143 16.81 -12.70 5.57
C ILE A 143 17.04 -12.74 7.07
N VAL A 144 15.94 -12.75 7.82
CA VAL A 144 15.92 -13.03 9.26
C VAL A 144 15.30 -14.40 9.48
N GLU A 145 15.94 -15.21 10.30
CA GLU A 145 15.44 -16.51 10.71
C GLU A 145 15.00 -16.44 12.17
N VAL A 146 13.84 -17.02 12.48
CA VAL A 146 13.20 -17.02 13.79
C VAL A 146 12.88 -18.46 14.16
N GLU A 147 13.26 -18.90 15.35
CA GLU A 147 12.95 -20.24 15.83
C GLU A 147 11.79 -20.18 16.84
N ASP A 148 10.61 -20.68 16.44
CA ASP A 148 9.44 -20.74 17.32
C ASP A 148 8.54 -21.93 16.95
N ARG A 149 8.36 -22.86 17.89
CA ARG A 149 7.53 -24.08 17.69
C ARG A 149 6.08 -23.78 17.33
N ALA A 150 5.55 -22.64 17.75
CA ALA A 150 4.19 -22.22 17.44
C ALA A 150 4.08 -21.49 16.08
N GLY A 151 5.20 -21.28 15.37
CA GLY A 151 5.22 -20.63 14.07
C GLY A 151 4.96 -19.12 14.13
N ARG A 152 5.21 -18.48 15.27
CA ARG A 152 4.97 -17.04 15.46
C ARG A 152 6.13 -16.21 14.91
N ALA A 153 5.79 -15.14 14.19
CA ALA A 153 6.77 -14.19 13.66
C ALA A 153 6.89 -12.89 14.49
N PHE A 154 6.02 -12.64 15.48
CA PHE A 154 6.10 -11.47 16.36
C PHE A 154 6.25 -10.12 15.63
N LEU A 155 5.52 -9.96 14.52
CA LEU A 155 5.46 -8.73 13.74
C LEU A 155 4.58 -7.69 14.43
#